data_AF-A0A854QKZ3-F1
#
_entry.id   AF-A0A854QKZ3-F1
#
_cell.length_a   1.000
_cell.length_b   1.000
_cell.length_c   1.000
_cell.angle_alpha   90.00
_cell.angle_beta   90.00
_cell.angle_gamma   90.00
#
_symmetry.space_group_name_H-M   'P 1'
#
loop_
_entity.id
_entity.type
_entity.pdbx_description
1 polymer ?
#
loop_
_entity_poly.entity_id
_entity_poly.type
_entity_poly.pdbx_seq_one_letter_code
_entity_poly.pdbx_strand_id
1 'polypeptide(L)'
;MTTPPSTSSASNPLLTARSLVLLQLLSRILTFTLNQSLLRLASPSVFGTAAIQFDLVCSSILFLSREGIRNALLRRSDVNNEVEPKSRAQIHALSIAPLQLGMVVSPLITGLYLWSSSQSTTSQQGFHLSLILYVASALIELSIEPCYIQVHRSSPPKINIRVQAEGGMAIVKATITVASLVGLGEGRALISFALGQVAGAIWLAVLYIKEFDWDVKSLVAAQKVEGQPKFDPDTLSLAVANTGQSLIKHVLTEADRLAVARISPLDDQGGYAVAMNYGSLIARIVFQPFEESLLLYYSNSLSSAATLPLFTLTIRLSLYLSTIIRTFVPPLFPAVSPLLLPRQYRDTSAPSILNLYLTLYIPCLSLNGVAEAFHTASADPGQVKRQARWMIASSGMFAGILFLLTHLPPQYISTNGGPFQLLTPNREECLVLASCAAMIIRIVYALRHAKWCFSFRRSSLRWLSLLPSVKIMGWACLVRLVLGLLAASGRWERGWKEWAELVVVGGIMGLATLGFIGQAEIGHIKDLRRMMKSEKSE
;
A
#
# COMPACT_ATOMS: atom_id res chain seq x y z
N MET A 1 -8.68 -57.83 16.59
CA MET A 1 -7.47 -57.08 16.16
C MET A 1 -7.93 -55.78 15.53
N THR A 2 -8.00 -54.73 16.34
CA THR A 2 -8.37 -53.37 15.94
C THR A 2 -7.08 -52.57 15.79
N THR A 3 -6.80 -52.08 14.58
CA THR A 3 -5.71 -51.14 14.34
C THR A 3 -6.13 -49.75 14.87
N PRO A 4 -5.26 -49.03 15.61
CA PRO A 4 -5.59 -47.71 16.11
C PRO A 4 -5.54 -46.67 14.96
N PRO A 5 -6.33 -45.59 15.05
CA PRO A 5 -6.27 -44.50 14.07
C PRO A 5 -4.91 -43.80 14.15
N SER A 6 -4.32 -43.55 12.98
CA SER A 6 -3.07 -42.81 12.82
C SER A 6 -3.22 -41.42 13.42
N THR A 7 -2.35 -41.13 14.39
CA THR A 7 -2.14 -39.80 14.96
C THR A 7 -1.84 -38.82 13.84
N SER A 8 -2.73 -37.86 13.62
CA SER A 8 -2.46 -36.68 12.80
C SER A 8 -1.19 -36.02 13.33
N SER A 9 -0.16 -35.91 12.50
CA SER A 9 1.07 -35.22 12.88
C SER A 9 0.70 -33.80 13.29
N ALA A 10 0.92 -33.46 14.56
CA ALA A 10 0.82 -32.09 15.03
C ALA A 10 1.76 -31.22 14.17
N SER A 11 1.20 -30.51 13.19
CA SER A 11 1.96 -29.59 12.34
C SER A 11 2.55 -28.52 13.25
N ASN A 12 3.86 -28.58 13.45
CA ASN A 12 4.58 -27.71 14.36
C ASN A 12 4.23 -26.24 14.03
N PRO A 13 3.53 -25.48 14.90
CA PRO A 13 2.99 -24.17 14.56
C PRO A 13 4.09 -23.18 14.14
N LEU A 14 5.34 -23.40 14.59
CA LEU A 14 6.52 -22.66 14.16
C LEU A 14 6.95 -22.96 12.71
N LEU A 15 6.79 -24.21 12.23
CA LEU A 15 7.05 -24.58 10.84
C LEU A 15 5.97 -23.98 9.91
N THR A 16 4.71 -23.99 10.35
CA THR A 16 3.59 -23.38 9.62
C THR A 16 3.70 -21.86 9.58
N ALA A 17 4.09 -21.22 10.69
CA ALA A 17 4.35 -19.78 10.71
C ALA A 17 5.53 -19.41 9.79
N ARG A 18 6.62 -20.19 9.81
CA ARG A 18 7.78 -19.98 8.93
C ARG A 18 7.42 -20.17 7.45
N SER A 19 6.63 -21.19 7.11
CA SER A 19 6.24 -21.45 5.72
C SER A 19 5.31 -20.37 5.18
N LEU A 20 4.39 -19.84 5.99
CA LEU A 20 3.53 -18.71 5.61
C LEU A 20 4.32 -17.42 5.41
N VAL A 21 5.26 -17.11 6.31
CA VAL A 21 6.15 -15.94 6.16
C VAL A 21 7.03 -16.08 4.91
N LEU A 22 7.60 -17.25 4.67
CA LEU A 22 8.42 -17.52 3.49
C LEU A 22 7.60 -17.42 2.20
N LEU A 23 6.38 -17.96 2.19
CA LEU A 23 5.46 -17.88 1.05
C LEU A 23 5.08 -16.42 0.76
N GLN A 24 4.78 -15.63 1.79
CA GLN A 24 4.46 -14.22 1.64
C GLN A 24 5.67 -13.44 1.09
N LEU A 25 6.87 -13.73 1.57
CA LEU A 25 8.10 -13.12 1.06
C LEU A 25 8.33 -13.48 -0.41
N LEU A 26 8.24 -14.78 -0.75
CA LEU A 26 8.49 -15.26 -2.11
C LEU A 26 7.47 -14.69 -3.11
N SER A 27 6.19 -14.64 -2.74
CA SER A 27 5.14 -14.04 -3.57
C SER A 27 5.41 -12.54 -3.83
N ARG A 28 5.89 -11.81 -2.81
CA ARG A 28 6.25 -10.39 -2.95
C ARG A 28 7.50 -10.18 -3.82
N ILE A 29 8.51 -11.06 -3.71
CA ILE A 29 9.68 -11.03 -4.60
C ILE A 29 9.27 -11.33 -6.04
N LEU A 30 8.43 -12.35 -6.26
CA LEU A 30 7.94 -12.70 -7.59
C LEU A 30 7.18 -11.55 -8.24
N THR A 31 6.21 -10.97 -7.53
CA THR A 31 5.44 -9.82 -8.03
C THR A 31 6.32 -8.59 -8.25
N PHE A 32 7.34 -8.37 -7.41
CA PHE A 32 8.33 -7.32 -7.63
C PHE A 32 9.14 -7.54 -8.91
N THR A 33 9.67 -8.75 -9.14
CA THR A 33 10.43 -9.07 -10.35
C THR A 33 9.58 -8.91 -11.60
N LEU A 34 8.32 -9.35 -11.57
CA LEU A 34 7.40 -9.16 -12.68
C LEU A 34 7.10 -7.67 -12.93
N ASN A 35 6.86 -6.88 -11.88
CA ASN A 35 6.69 -5.43 -12.01
C ASN A 35 7.95 -4.74 -12.55
N GLN A 36 9.14 -5.17 -12.14
CA GLN A 36 10.40 -4.63 -12.66
C GLN A 36 10.56 -4.91 -14.17
N SER A 37 10.12 -6.08 -14.62
CA SER A 37 10.10 -6.43 -16.05
C SER A 37 9.12 -5.54 -16.81
N LEU A 38 7.92 -5.28 -16.27
CA LEU A 38 6.96 -4.35 -16.88
C LEU A 38 7.55 -2.95 -17.06
N LEU A 39 8.26 -2.45 -16.05
CA LEU A 39 8.93 -1.14 -16.12
C LEU A 39 10.02 -1.07 -17.19
N ARG A 40 10.60 -2.20 -17.62
CA ARG A 40 11.62 -2.23 -18.67
C ARG A 40 11.04 -2.38 -20.07
N LEU A 41 9.81 -2.87 -20.18
CA LEU A 41 9.17 -3.22 -21.44
C LEU A 41 8.07 -2.23 -21.85
N ALA A 42 7.53 -1.45 -20.91
CA ALA A 42 6.46 -0.49 -21.17
C ALA A 42 6.96 0.94 -20.98
N SER A 43 6.62 1.82 -21.94
CA SER A 43 6.93 3.25 -21.86
C SER A 43 6.25 3.92 -20.64
N PRO A 44 6.81 5.04 -20.14
CA PRO A 44 6.24 5.77 -19.00
C PRO A 44 4.77 6.15 -19.17
N SER A 45 4.37 6.65 -20.35
CA SER A 45 2.98 7.03 -20.64
C SER A 45 2.01 5.85 -20.64
N VAL A 46 2.38 4.71 -21.23
CA VAL A 46 1.54 3.51 -21.20
C VAL A 46 1.42 2.98 -19.78
N PHE A 47 2.53 2.94 -19.05
CA PHE A 47 2.54 2.48 -17.65
C PHE A 47 1.70 3.40 -16.75
N GLY A 48 1.80 4.72 -16.92
CA GLY A 48 0.98 5.69 -16.20
C GLY A 48 -0.52 5.51 -16.49
N THR A 49 -0.88 5.31 -17.76
CA THR A 49 -2.27 5.08 -18.16
C THR A 49 -2.84 3.79 -17.56
N ALA A 50 -2.10 2.69 -17.62
CA ALA A 50 -2.55 1.40 -17.07
C ALA A 50 -2.58 1.40 -15.52
N ALA A 51 -1.46 1.77 -14.88
CA ALA A 51 -1.27 1.59 -13.44
C ALA A 51 -1.88 2.69 -12.57
N ILE A 52 -2.14 3.89 -13.12
CA ILE A 52 -2.83 4.96 -12.41
C ILE A 52 -4.26 5.09 -12.90
N GLN A 53 -4.48 5.35 -14.19
CA GLN A 53 -5.81 5.73 -14.67
C GLN A 53 -6.78 4.55 -14.78
N PHE A 54 -6.41 3.48 -15.49
CA PHE A 54 -7.29 2.31 -15.65
C PHE A 54 -7.50 1.55 -14.34
N ASP A 55 -6.45 1.36 -13.54
CA ASP A 55 -6.58 0.79 -12.18
C ASP A 55 -7.51 1.66 -11.29
N LEU A 56 -7.50 3.00 -11.45
CA LEU A 56 -8.43 3.90 -10.75
C LEU A 56 -9.88 3.74 -11.23
N VAL A 57 -10.10 3.58 -12.54
CA VAL A 57 -11.43 3.30 -13.11
C VAL A 57 -11.97 1.97 -12.56
N CYS A 58 -11.18 0.89 -12.62
CA CYS A 58 -11.58 -0.42 -12.12
C CYS A 58 -11.84 -0.41 -10.62
N SER A 59 -10.92 0.13 -9.81
CA SER A 59 -11.10 0.23 -8.36
C SER A 59 -12.34 1.05 -8.00
N SER A 60 -12.63 2.15 -8.71
CA SER A 60 -13.84 2.94 -8.50
C SER A 60 -15.11 2.15 -8.80
N ILE A 61 -15.16 1.42 -9.93
CA ILE A 61 -16.32 0.58 -10.28
C ILE A 61 -16.54 -0.50 -9.22
N LEU A 62 -15.48 -1.24 -8.85
CA LEU A 62 -15.56 -2.32 -7.87
C LEU A 62 -15.97 -1.81 -6.50
N PHE A 63 -15.33 -0.74 -6.02
CA PHE A 63 -15.51 -0.25 -4.67
C PHE A 63 -16.91 0.33 -4.45
N LEU A 64 -17.39 1.16 -5.39
CA LEU A 64 -18.72 1.77 -5.30
C LEU A 64 -19.85 0.74 -5.45
N SER A 65 -19.63 -0.31 -6.23
CA SER A 65 -20.68 -1.31 -6.51
C SER A 65 -20.80 -2.37 -5.43
N ARG A 66 -19.70 -2.69 -4.72
CA ARG A 66 -19.62 -3.91 -3.89
C ARG A 66 -19.41 -3.67 -2.41
N GLU A 67 -18.56 -2.71 -2.02
CA GLU A 67 -17.99 -2.68 -0.67
C GLU A 67 -19.05 -2.51 0.43
N GLY A 68 -20.04 -1.65 0.20
CA GLY A 68 -21.12 -1.43 1.17
C GLY A 68 -22.00 -2.67 1.38
N ILE A 69 -22.37 -3.33 0.28
CA ILE A 69 -23.18 -4.55 0.27
C ILE A 69 -22.42 -5.72 0.90
N ARG A 70 -21.17 -5.93 0.50
CA ARG A 70 -20.29 -6.97 1.06
C ARG A 70 -20.19 -6.83 2.59
N ASN A 71 -19.93 -5.61 3.08
CA ASN A 71 -19.83 -5.36 4.52
C ASN A 71 -21.15 -5.62 5.27
N ALA A 72 -22.30 -5.30 4.68
CA ALA A 72 -23.60 -5.60 5.30
C ALA A 72 -23.86 -7.11 5.35
N LEU A 73 -23.61 -7.82 4.25
CA LEU A 73 -23.79 -9.27 4.14
C LEU A 73 -22.89 -10.06 5.08
N LEU A 74 -21.65 -9.62 5.32
CA LEU A 74 -20.73 -10.31 6.22
C LEU A 74 -21.00 -10.05 7.71
N ARG A 75 -21.65 -8.93 8.06
CA ARG A 75 -21.99 -8.59 9.46
C ARG A 75 -23.28 -9.24 9.96
N ARG A 76 -24.14 -9.71 9.06
CA ARG A 76 -25.39 -10.39 9.44
C ARG A 76 -25.06 -11.68 10.20
N SER A 77 -25.34 -11.67 11.51
CA SER A 77 -25.23 -12.82 12.41
C SER A 77 -26.45 -13.73 12.27
N ASP A 78 -26.23 -15.03 12.06
CA ASP A 78 -27.31 -16.00 12.01
C ASP A 78 -27.62 -16.47 13.44
N VAL A 79 -28.85 -16.22 13.91
CA VAL A 79 -29.33 -16.74 15.19
C VAL A 79 -29.43 -18.28 15.03
N ASN A 80 -28.65 -19.02 15.85
CA ASN A 80 -28.55 -20.49 15.88
C ASN A 80 -27.64 -21.19 14.84
N ASN A 81 -26.71 -20.51 14.17
CA ASN A 81 -25.74 -21.10 13.21
C ASN A 81 -26.32 -21.88 12.01
N GLU A 82 -27.64 -22.06 11.92
CA GLU A 82 -28.32 -22.62 10.77
C GLU A 82 -29.01 -21.52 9.97
N VAL A 83 -28.48 -21.23 8.77
CA VAL A 83 -29.11 -20.28 7.86
C VAL A 83 -30.37 -20.92 7.28
N GLU A 84 -31.54 -20.46 7.71
CA GLU A 84 -32.81 -20.85 7.11
C GLU A 84 -32.76 -20.71 5.58
N PRO A 85 -33.39 -21.62 4.80
CA PRO A 85 -33.37 -21.57 3.34
C PRO A 85 -33.88 -20.23 2.77
N LYS A 86 -34.79 -19.56 3.49
CA LYS A 86 -35.31 -18.21 3.17
C LYS A 86 -34.23 -17.14 3.30
N SER A 87 -33.47 -17.17 4.40
CA SER A 87 -32.36 -16.25 4.64
C SER A 87 -31.25 -16.44 3.59
N ARG A 88 -30.99 -17.69 3.18
CA ARG A 88 -30.05 -17.99 2.08
C ARG A 88 -30.46 -17.34 0.76
N ALA A 89 -31.74 -17.43 0.39
CA ALA A 89 -32.25 -16.81 -0.83
C ALA A 89 -32.14 -15.27 -0.82
N GLN A 90 -32.42 -14.64 0.33
CA GLN A 90 -32.27 -13.19 0.50
C GLN A 90 -30.80 -12.73 0.46
N ILE A 91 -29.90 -13.47 1.10
CA ILE A 91 -28.45 -13.22 1.06
C ILE A 91 -27.95 -13.33 -0.39
N HIS A 92 -28.38 -14.38 -1.10
CA HIS A 92 -28.02 -14.60 -2.49
C HIS A 92 -28.54 -13.46 -3.40
N ALA A 93 -29.81 -13.07 -3.25
CA ALA A 93 -30.39 -11.98 -4.02
C ALA A 93 -29.65 -10.65 -3.82
N LEU A 94 -29.24 -10.35 -2.58
CA LEU A 94 -28.47 -9.14 -2.27
C LEU A 94 -27.01 -9.25 -2.73
N SER A 95 -26.42 -10.45 -2.76
CA SER A 95 -25.05 -10.67 -3.27
C SER A 95 -24.90 -10.51 -4.79
N ILE A 96 -26.00 -10.51 -5.55
CA ILE A 96 -26.04 -10.21 -7.00
C ILE A 96 -26.17 -8.71 -7.27
N ALA A 97 -26.68 -7.93 -6.31
CA ALA A 97 -26.85 -6.48 -6.46
C ALA A 97 -25.55 -5.74 -6.85
N PRO A 98 -24.34 -6.12 -6.39
CA PRO A 98 -23.08 -5.52 -6.85
C PRO A 98 -22.85 -5.60 -8.35
N LEU A 99 -23.21 -6.71 -9.02
CA LEU A 99 -23.12 -6.81 -10.48
C LEU A 99 -24.11 -5.84 -11.14
N GLN A 100 -25.34 -5.78 -10.65
CA GLN A 100 -26.39 -4.89 -11.19
C GLN A 100 -26.01 -3.41 -11.05
N LEU A 101 -25.49 -3.03 -9.88
CA LEU A 101 -24.94 -1.70 -9.65
C LEU A 101 -23.73 -1.45 -10.53
N GLY A 102 -22.83 -2.43 -10.68
CA GLY A 102 -21.67 -2.34 -11.57
C GLY A 102 -22.03 -2.04 -13.02
N MET A 103 -23.10 -2.63 -13.54
CA MET A 103 -23.61 -2.36 -14.89
C MET A 103 -24.09 -0.90 -15.08
N VAL A 104 -24.52 -0.23 -14.01
CA VAL A 104 -24.94 1.18 -14.03
C VAL A 104 -23.76 2.12 -13.73
N VAL A 105 -22.92 1.76 -12.76
CA VAL A 105 -21.77 2.57 -12.32
C VAL A 105 -20.67 2.56 -13.38
N SER A 106 -20.44 1.44 -14.07
CA SER A 106 -19.39 1.34 -15.10
C SER A 106 -19.52 2.35 -16.24
N PRO A 107 -20.67 2.53 -16.94
CA PRO A 107 -20.79 3.56 -17.97
C PRO A 107 -20.68 4.97 -17.40
N LEU A 108 -21.15 5.22 -16.18
CA LEU A 108 -21.02 6.53 -15.52
C LEU A 108 -19.53 6.87 -15.27
N ILE A 109 -18.79 5.98 -14.62
CA ILE A 109 -17.37 6.20 -14.32
C ILE A 109 -16.54 6.25 -15.60
N THR A 110 -16.82 5.38 -16.57
CA THR A 110 -16.13 5.37 -17.86
C THR A 110 -16.41 6.64 -18.66
N GLY A 111 -17.67 7.10 -18.67
CA GLY A 111 -18.07 8.36 -19.33
C GLY A 111 -17.42 9.57 -18.69
N LEU A 112 -17.41 9.65 -17.35
CA LEU A 112 -16.70 10.70 -16.61
C LEU A 112 -15.20 10.68 -16.88
N TYR A 113 -14.60 9.49 -16.93
CA TYR A 113 -13.19 9.31 -17.24
C TYR A 113 -12.88 9.80 -18.66
N LEU A 114 -13.62 9.36 -19.67
CA LEU A 114 -13.45 9.78 -21.06
C LEU A 114 -13.64 11.29 -21.24
N TRP A 115 -14.67 11.86 -20.62
CA TRP A 115 -14.92 13.30 -20.65
C TRP A 115 -13.76 14.11 -20.06
N SER A 116 -13.10 13.56 -19.03
CA SER A 116 -11.98 14.23 -18.37
C SER A 116 -10.59 13.89 -18.92
N SER A 117 -10.49 12.91 -19.82
CA SER A 117 -9.21 12.40 -20.30
C SER A 117 -8.58 13.36 -21.30
N SER A 118 -7.27 13.57 -21.20
CA SER A 118 -6.53 14.41 -22.15
C SER A 118 -6.44 13.77 -23.54
N GLN A 119 -6.29 14.59 -24.58
CA GLN A 119 -6.07 14.10 -25.95
C GLN A 119 -4.84 13.19 -26.06
N SER A 120 -3.78 13.50 -25.31
CA SER A 120 -2.55 12.67 -25.27
C SER A 120 -2.78 11.27 -24.69
N THR A 121 -3.81 11.10 -23.86
CA THR A 121 -4.16 9.80 -23.27
C THR A 121 -4.98 8.99 -24.27
N THR A 122 -6.00 9.61 -24.84
CA THR A 122 -6.95 8.95 -25.74
C THR A 122 -6.32 8.62 -27.10
N SER A 123 -5.26 9.32 -27.50
CA SER A 123 -4.51 9.05 -28.73
C SER A 123 -3.60 7.81 -28.67
N GLN A 124 -3.40 7.20 -27.50
CA GLN A 124 -2.57 5.99 -27.39
C GLN A 124 -3.17 4.81 -28.15
N GLN A 125 -2.31 4.03 -28.80
CA GLN A 125 -2.74 2.90 -29.62
C GLN A 125 -3.46 1.85 -28.76
N GLY A 126 -4.69 1.51 -29.15
CA GLY A 126 -5.51 0.53 -28.43
C GLY A 126 -6.16 1.04 -27.15
N PHE A 127 -6.20 2.36 -26.91
CA PHE A 127 -6.78 2.97 -25.71
C PHE A 127 -8.22 2.52 -25.42
N HIS A 128 -9.14 2.72 -26.36
CA HIS A 128 -10.55 2.39 -26.15
C HIS A 128 -10.79 0.90 -25.93
N LEU A 129 -10.12 0.04 -26.70
CA LEU A 129 -10.21 -1.41 -26.52
C LEU A 129 -9.69 -1.83 -25.14
N SER A 130 -8.56 -1.26 -24.72
CA SER A 130 -7.97 -1.54 -23.41
C SER A 130 -8.89 -1.11 -22.27
N LEU A 131 -9.50 0.09 -22.38
CA LEU A 131 -10.47 0.58 -21.40
C LEU A 131 -11.70 -0.34 -21.30
N ILE A 132 -12.25 -0.79 -22.42
CA ILE A 132 -13.38 -1.74 -22.45
C ILE A 132 -12.99 -3.05 -21.76
N LEU A 133 -11.80 -3.58 -22.02
CA LEU A 133 -11.31 -4.81 -21.38
C LEU A 133 -11.10 -4.64 -19.87
N TYR A 134 -10.60 -3.49 -19.40
CA TYR A 134 -10.51 -3.18 -17.97
C TYR A 134 -11.90 -3.12 -17.33
N VAL A 135 -12.86 -2.43 -17.94
CA VAL A 135 -14.25 -2.41 -17.44
C VAL A 135 -14.87 -3.80 -17.43
N ALA A 136 -14.66 -4.60 -18.48
CA ALA A 136 -15.11 -5.98 -18.54
C ALA A 136 -14.50 -6.83 -17.42
N SER A 137 -13.22 -6.67 -17.11
CA SER A 137 -12.57 -7.35 -15.99
C SER A 137 -13.22 -7.02 -14.64
N ALA A 138 -13.58 -5.75 -14.42
CA ALA A 138 -14.27 -5.34 -13.20
C ALA A 138 -15.67 -5.96 -13.09
N LEU A 139 -16.40 -6.06 -14.21
CA LEU A 139 -17.70 -6.73 -14.24
C LEU A 139 -17.59 -8.24 -14.00
N ILE A 140 -16.55 -8.91 -14.51
CA ILE A 140 -16.25 -10.31 -14.20
C ILE A 140 -15.96 -10.49 -12.70
N GLU A 141 -15.22 -9.57 -12.08
CA GLU A 141 -14.98 -9.61 -10.64
C GLU A 141 -16.23 -9.36 -9.80
N LEU A 142 -17.20 -8.60 -10.31
CA LEU A 142 -18.48 -8.37 -9.62
C LEU A 142 -19.44 -9.56 -9.77
N SER A 143 -19.36 -10.32 -10.87
CA SER A 143 -20.27 -11.45 -11.10
C SER A 143 -20.02 -12.63 -10.14
N ILE A 144 -18.81 -12.74 -9.62
CA ILE A 144 -18.39 -13.80 -8.67
C ILE A 144 -18.61 -13.41 -7.21
N GLU A 145 -19.27 -12.28 -6.96
CA GLU A 145 -19.51 -11.80 -5.60
C GLU A 145 -20.36 -12.75 -4.74
N PRO A 146 -21.39 -13.43 -5.27
CA PRO A 146 -22.09 -14.48 -4.54
C PRO A 146 -21.14 -15.57 -4.01
N CYS A 147 -20.17 -16.01 -4.83
CA CYS A 147 -19.14 -16.99 -4.45
C CYS A 147 -18.27 -16.48 -3.32
N TYR A 148 -17.84 -15.23 -3.41
CA TYR A 148 -17.00 -14.62 -2.39
C TYR A 148 -17.70 -14.58 -1.03
N ILE A 149 -18.98 -14.16 -0.99
CA ILE A 149 -19.75 -14.08 0.25
C ILE A 149 -19.97 -15.47 0.85
N GLN A 150 -20.25 -16.48 0.02
CA GLN A 150 -20.43 -17.84 0.49
C GLN A 150 -19.15 -18.46 1.08
N VAL A 151 -17.98 -18.21 0.47
CA VAL A 151 -16.67 -18.62 1.03
C VAL A 151 -16.50 -18.11 2.46
N HIS A 152 -16.84 -16.85 2.71
CA HIS A 152 -16.65 -16.22 4.02
C HIS A 152 -17.71 -16.63 5.05
N ARG A 153 -18.92 -16.97 4.61
CA ARG A 153 -20.01 -17.42 5.48
C ARG A 153 -20.01 -18.93 5.71
N SER A 154 -19.21 -19.70 4.97
CA SER A 154 -19.07 -21.14 5.20
C SER A 154 -18.46 -21.44 6.59
N SER A 155 -18.89 -22.53 7.21
CA SER A 155 -18.40 -22.98 8.51
C SER A 155 -17.62 -24.30 8.35
N PRO A 156 -16.28 -24.32 8.51
CA PRO A 156 -15.38 -23.19 8.78
C PRO A 156 -15.13 -22.29 7.55
N PRO A 157 -14.75 -21.00 7.74
CA PRO A 157 -14.45 -20.10 6.63
C PRO A 157 -13.28 -20.62 5.78
N LYS A 158 -13.49 -20.75 4.47
CA LYS A 158 -12.46 -21.25 3.53
C LYS A 158 -11.45 -20.18 3.12
N ILE A 159 -10.75 -19.60 4.09
CA ILE A 159 -9.78 -18.48 3.90
C ILE A 159 -8.66 -18.86 2.91
N ASN A 160 -8.25 -20.14 2.89
CA ASN A 160 -7.21 -20.63 1.98
C ASN A 160 -7.56 -20.41 0.50
N ILE A 161 -8.84 -20.51 0.14
CA ILE A 161 -9.31 -20.33 -1.24
C ILE A 161 -9.16 -18.87 -1.65
N ARG A 162 -9.51 -17.95 -0.76
CA ARG A 162 -9.31 -16.52 -0.98
C ARG A 162 -7.83 -16.19 -1.23
N VAL A 163 -6.94 -16.73 -0.39
CA VAL A 163 -5.49 -16.50 -0.53
C VAL A 163 -4.98 -17.01 -1.89
N GLN A 164 -5.41 -18.19 -2.31
CA GLN A 164 -5.06 -18.75 -3.63
C GLN A 164 -5.66 -17.94 -4.78
N ALA A 165 -6.91 -17.50 -4.65
CA ALA A 165 -7.63 -16.76 -5.67
C ALA A 165 -7.03 -15.35 -5.88
N GLU A 166 -6.91 -14.57 -4.82
CA GLU A 166 -6.34 -13.21 -4.88
C GLU A 166 -4.83 -13.23 -5.19
N GLY A 167 -4.08 -14.15 -4.58
CA GLY A 167 -2.65 -14.31 -4.85
C GLY A 167 -2.37 -14.77 -6.28
N GLY A 168 -3.13 -15.75 -6.77
CA GLY A 168 -3.00 -16.25 -8.13
C GLY A 168 -3.45 -15.22 -9.18
N MET A 169 -4.50 -14.43 -8.90
CA MET A 169 -4.93 -13.33 -9.78
C MET A 169 -3.79 -12.36 -10.05
N ALA A 170 -3.07 -11.92 -9.00
CA ALA A 170 -1.96 -10.99 -9.15
C ALA A 170 -0.82 -11.59 -9.98
N ILE A 171 -0.51 -12.87 -9.79
CA ILE A 171 0.53 -13.58 -10.55
C ILE A 171 0.11 -13.74 -12.01
N VAL A 172 -1.10 -14.23 -12.29
CA VAL A 172 -1.62 -14.43 -13.65
C VAL A 172 -1.72 -13.10 -14.40
N LYS A 173 -2.21 -12.03 -13.76
CA LYS A 173 -2.23 -10.68 -14.35
C LYS A 173 -0.84 -10.29 -14.81
N ALA A 174 0.15 -10.35 -13.91
CA ALA A 174 1.50 -9.90 -14.20
C ALA A 174 2.20 -10.78 -15.25
N THR A 175 2.07 -12.10 -15.20
CA THR A 175 2.70 -13.00 -16.17
C THR A 175 2.09 -12.84 -17.57
N ILE A 176 0.77 -12.78 -17.69
CA ILE A 176 0.10 -12.58 -18.97
C ILE A 176 0.39 -11.19 -19.53
N THR A 177 0.47 -10.14 -18.70
CA THR A 177 0.90 -8.82 -19.18
C THR A 177 2.32 -8.87 -19.73
N VAL A 178 3.29 -9.44 -19.01
CA VAL A 178 4.68 -9.54 -19.49
C VAL A 178 4.76 -10.36 -20.78
N ALA A 179 4.11 -11.53 -20.83
CA ALA A 179 4.11 -12.39 -22.01
C ALA A 179 3.47 -11.69 -23.24
N SER A 180 2.34 -11.01 -23.04
CA SER A 180 1.67 -10.26 -24.10
C SER A 180 2.49 -9.07 -24.56
N LEU A 181 3.20 -8.39 -23.66
CA LEU A 181 4.07 -7.26 -23.98
C LEU A 181 5.28 -7.68 -24.80
N VAL A 182 5.88 -8.83 -24.49
CA VAL A 182 6.95 -9.45 -25.29
C VAL A 182 6.43 -9.90 -26.66
N GLY A 183 5.24 -10.50 -26.74
CA GLY A 183 4.69 -11.04 -27.98
C GLY A 183 4.10 -10.01 -28.93
N LEU A 184 3.38 -9.00 -28.41
CA LEU A 184 2.70 -7.97 -29.21
C LEU A 184 3.58 -6.72 -29.47
N GLY A 185 4.67 -6.59 -28.73
CA GLY A 185 5.56 -5.45 -28.79
C GLY A 185 5.01 -4.17 -28.13
N GLU A 186 5.85 -3.14 -28.10
CA GLU A 186 5.57 -1.87 -27.39
C GLU A 186 4.37 -1.11 -27.99
N GLY A 187 4.17 -1.18 -29.31
CA GLY A 187 3.06 -0.48 -29.99
C GLY A 187 1.66 -0.89 -29.53
N ARG A 188 1.50 -2.08 -28.93
CA ARG A 188 0.22 -2.56 -28.36
C ARG A 188 0.31 -2.77 -26.85
N ALA A 189 1.25 -2.11 -26.18
CA ALA A 189 1.53 -2.32 -24.77
C ALA A 189 0.30 -2.14 -23.87
N LEU A 190 -0.57 -1.16 -24.15
CA LEU A 190 -1.77 -0.91 -23.35
C LEU A 190 -2.77 -2.08 -23.41
N ILE A 191 -2.89 -2.72 -24.58
CA ILE A 191 -3.70 -3.94 -24.77
C ILE A 191 -3.10 -5.09 -23.96
N SER A 192 -1.77 -5.22 -23.91
CA SER A 192 -1.09 -6.23 -23.09
C SER A 192 -1.40 -6.10 -21.59
N PHE A 193 -1.48 -4.87 -21.07
CA PHE A 193 -1.95 -4.62 -19.70
C PHE A 193 -3.41 -5.06 -19.51
N ALA A 194 -4.28 -4.73 -20.47
CA ALA A 194 -5.69 -5.08 -20.39
C ALA A 194 -5.93 -6.60 -20.47
N LEU A 195 -5.18 -7.32 -21.32
CA LEU A 195 -5.23 -8.78 -21.41
C LEU A 195 -4.82 -9.44 -20.09
N GLY A 196 -3.76 -8.94 -19.45
CA GLY A 196 -3.38 -9.42 -18.12
C GLY A 196 -4.46 -9.17 -17.07
N GLN A 197 -5.06 -7.98 -17.07
CA GLN A 197 -6.15 -7.66 -16.15
C GLN A 197 -7.36 -8.62 -16.32
N VAL A 198 -7.78 -8.87 -17.57
CA VAL A 198 -8.87 -9.81 -17.86
C VAL A 198 -8.50 -11.24 -17.47
N ALA A 199 -7.27 -11.70 -17.77
CA ALA A 199 -6.81 -13.02 -17.39
C ALA A 199 -6.79 -13.23 -15.86
N GLY A 200 -6.40 -12.19 -15.10
CA GLY A 200 -6.48 -12.19 -13.65
C GLY A 200 -7.92 -12.33 -13.13
N ALA A 201 -8.86 -11.57 -13.71
CA ALA A 201 -10.28 -11.66 -13.37
C ALA A 201 -10.88 -13.05 -13.70
N ILE A 202 -10.50 -13.64 -14.84
CA ILE A 202 -10.91 -15.00 -15.22
C ILE A 202 -10.35 -16.03 -14.24
N TRP A 203 -9.08 -15.93 -13.85
CA TRP A 203 -8.49 -16.82 -12.84
C TRP A 203 -9.29 -16.79 -11.54
N LEU A 204 -9.64 -15.58 -11.08
CA LEU A 204 -10.45 -15.39 -9.88
C LEU A 204 -11.82 -16.08 -10.02
N ALA A 205 -12.49 -15.87 -11.15
CA ALA A 205 -13.79 -16.49 -11.43
C ALA A 205 -13.73 -18.01 -11.48
N VAL A 206 -12.75 -18.59 -12.18
CA VAL A 206 -12.59 -20.04 -12.32
C VAL A 206 -12.40 -20.71 -10.96
N LEU A 207 -11.55 -20.16 -10.09
CA LEU A 207 -11.31 -20.75 -8.76
C LEU A 207 -12.54 -20.71 -7.87
N TYR A 208 -13.27 -19.59 -7.84
CA TYR A 208 -14.46 -19.47 -7.02
C TYR A 208 -15.62 -20.33 -7.53
N ILE A 209 -15.82 -20.43 -8.85
CA ILE A 209 -16.86 -21.27 -9.44
C ILE A 209 -16.55 -22.75 -9.22
N LYS A 210 -15.28 -23.17 -9.40
CA LYS A 210 -14.86 -24.57 -9.23
C LYS A 210 -15.08 -25.09 -7.81
N GLU A 211 -14.98 -24.24 -6.79
CA GLU A 211 -15.15 -24.67 -5.40
C GLU A 211 -16.61 -25.02 -5.06
N PHE A 212 -17.58 -24.36 -5.67
CA PHE A 212 -19.00 -24.50 -5.34
C PHE A 212 -19.85 -25.12 -6.46
N ASP A 213 -19.21 -25.54 -7.56
CA ASP A 213 -19.85 -26.13 -8.75
C ASP A 213 -21.07 -25.32 -9.24
N TRP A 214 -20.93 -23.99 -9.21
CA TRP A 214 -22.08 -23.10 -9.34
C TRP A 214 -22.49 -22.96 -10.82
N ASP A 215 -23.79 -23.09 -11.10
CA ASP A 215 -24.33 -22.80 -12.43
C ASP A 215 -24.22 -21.29 -12.73
N VAL A 216 -23.67 -20.95 -13.89
CA VAL A 216 -23.43 -19.57 -14.34
C VAL A 216 -24.71 -18.71 -14.27
N LYS A 217 -25.89 -19.33 -14.44
CA LYS A 217 -27.19 -18.64 -14.35
C LYS A 217 -27.48 -18.08 -12.95
N SER A 218 -27.06 -18.80 -11.92
CA SER A 218 -27.29 -18.39 -10.53
C SER A 218 -26.40 -17.22 -10.09
N LEU A 219 -25.28 -16.97 -10.78
CA LEU A 219 -24.42 -15.81 -10.55
C LEU A 219 -25.06 -14.49 -11.00
N VAL A 220 -26.02 -14.56 -11.94
CA VAL A 220 -26.64 -13.37 -12.56
C VAL A 220 -28.10 -13.20 -12.16
N ALA A 221 -28.81 -14.31 -11.86
CA ALA A 221 -30.22 -14.29 -11.54
C ALA A 221 -30.50 -14.88 -10.15
N ALA A 222 -31.17 -14.08 -9.32
CA ALA A 222 -31.74 -14.56 -8.06
C ALA A 222 -33.06 -15.29 -8.33
N GLN A 223 -33.23 -16.47 -7.74
CA GLN A 223 -34.51 -17.17 -7.76
C GLN A 223 -35.53 -16.34 -6.94
N LYS A 224 -36.66 -15.98 -7.57
CA LYS A 224 -37.71 -15.20 -6.93
C LYS A 224 -38.55 -16.14 -6.06
N VAL A 225 -38.58 -15.92 -4.76
CA VAL A 225 -39.47 -16.63 -3.84
C VAL A 225 -40.78 -15.83 -3.75
N GLU A 226 -41.91 -16.44 -4.14
CA GLU A 226 -43.22 -15.78 -4.08
C GLU A 226 -43.62 -15.41 -2.63
N GLY A 227 -44.23 -14.24 -2.47
CA GLY A 227 -44.80 -13.79 -1.19
C GLY A 227 -43.84 -13.11 -0.21
N GLN A 228 -42.57 -12.86 -0.57
CA GLN A 228 -41.60 -12.21 0.31
C GLN A 228 -40.86 -11.04 -0.34
N PRO A 229 -40.40 -10.04 0.45
CA PRO A 229 -39.54 -8.98 -0.08
C PRO A 229 -38.24 -9.59 -0.61
N LYS A 230 -37.81 -9.11 -1.79
CA LYS A 230 -36.58 -9.57 -2.47
C LYS A 230 -35.33 -9.40 -1.60
N PHE A 231 -35.35 -8.42 -0.71
CA PHE A 231 -34.27 -8.11 0.21
C PHE A 231 -34.80 -8.02 1.63
N ASP A 232 -33.96 -8.42 2.57
CA ASP A 232 -34.18 -8.14 3.99
C ASP A 232 -34.01 -6.62 4.24
N PRO A 233 -35.01 -5.93 4.82
CA PRO A 233 -34.99 -4.47 4.95
C PRO A 233 -33.84 -3.97 5.84
N ASP A 234 -33.50 -4.70 6.90
CA ASP A 234 -32.43 -4.31 7.83
C ASP A 234 -31.06 -4.45 7.16
N THR A 235 -30.81 -5.58 6.48
CA THR A 235 -29.58 -5.80 5.72
C THR A 235 -29.45 -4.80 4.57
N LEU A 236 -30.55 -4.45 3.88
CA LEU A 236 -30.56 -3.47 2.80
C LEU A 236 -30.26 -2.05 3.32
N SER A 237 -30.90 -1.63 4.41
CA SER A 237 -30.63 -0.34 5.05
C SER A 237 -29.17 -0.20 5.45
N LEU A 238 -28.60 -1.26 6.06
CA LEU A 238 -27.18 -1.32 6.39
C LEU A 238 -26.29 -1.28 5.15
N ALA A 239 -26.67 -1.97 4.07
CA ALA A 239 -25.92 -1.94 2.80
C ALA A 239 -25.91 -0.55 2.18
N VAL A 240 -27.03 0.18 2.19
CA VAL A 240 -27.13 1.56 1.68
C VAL A 240 -26.27 2.51 2.53
N ALA A 241 -26.37 2.43 3.85
CA ALA A 241 -25.56 3.25 4.76
C ALA A 241 -24.05 2.98 4.57
N ASN A 242 -23.65 1.70 4.49
CA ASN A 242 -22.26 1.33 4.24
C ASN A 242 -21.79 1.76 2.85
N THR A 243 -22.65 1.74 1.83
CA THR A 243 -22.30 2.20 0.47
C THR A 243 -22.02 3.69 0.43
N GLY A 244 -22.83 4.50 1.14
CA GLY A 244 -22.58 5.93 1.28
C GLY A 244 -21.26 6.23 2.02
N GLN A 245 -20.97 5.49 3.08
CA GLN A 245 -19.68 5.60 3.80
C GLN A 245 -18.50 5.18 2.91
N SER A 246 -18.69 4.13 2.11
CA SER A 246 -17.70 3.66 1.14
C SER A 246 -17.37 4.78 0.14
N LEU A 247 -18.35 5.46 -0.46
CA LEU A 247 -18.06 6.55 -1.41
C LEU A 247 -17.08 7.59 -0.83
N ILE A 248 -17.32 8.04 0.41
CA ILE A 248 -16.44 9.01 1.09
C ILE A 248 -15.05 8.40 1.29
N LYS A 249 -14.99 7.14 1.76
CA LYS A 249 -13.72 6.42 1.96
C LYS A 249 -12.94 6.25 0.66
N HIS A 250 -13.62 5.98 -0.46
CA HIS A 250 -13.01 5.81 -1.77
C HIS A 250 -12.29 7.09 -2.20
N VAL A 251 -13.00 8.23 -2.15
CA VAL A 251 -12.44 9.53 -2.49
C VAL A 251 -11.24 9.87 -1.59
N LEU A 252 -11.33 9.60 -0.29
CA LEU A 252 -10.24 9.87 0.65
C LEU A 252 -9.02 8.95 0.44
N THR A 253 -9.23 7.71 0.01
CA THR A 253 -8.16 6.70 -0.15
C THR A 253 -7.46 6.83 -1.51
N GLU A 254 -8.23 7.13 -2.56
CA GLU A 254 -7.72 7.29 -3.92
C GLU A 254 -7.47 8.77 -4.27
N ALA A 255 -7.53 9.69 -3.30
CA ALA A 255 -7.29 11.12 -3.49
C ALA A 255 -5.96 11.39 -4.21
N ASP A 256 -4.89 10.71 -3.78
CA ASP A 256 -3.55 10.86 -4.37
C ASP A 256 -3.55 10.42 -5.85
N ARG A 257 -4.17 9.28 -6.17
CA ARG A 257 -4.26 8.79 -7.56
C ARG A 257 -5.17 9.66 -8.43
N LEU A 258 -6.29 10.12 -7.88
CA LEU A 258 -7.19 11.07 -8.55
C LEU A 258 -6.46 12.37 -8.88
N ALA A 259 -5.66 12.89 -7.95
CA ALA A 259 -4.88 14.10 -8.15
C ALA A 259 -3.78 13.91 -9.21
N VAL A 260 -3.02 12.81 -9.15
CA VAL A 260 -2.03 12.45 -10.18
C VAL A 260 -2.68 12.34 -11.56
N ALA A 261 -3.78 11.61 -11.69
CA ALA A 261 -4.47 11.40 -12.97
C ALA A 261 -4.95 12.71 -13.62
N ARG A 262 -5.21 13.76 -12.82
CA ARG A 262 -5.76 15.04 -13.30
C ARG A 262 -4.74 16.15 -13.46
N ILE A 263 -3.72 16.18 -12.61
CA ILE A 263 -2.80 17.32 -12.50
C ILE A 263 -1.49 17.02 -13.24
N SER A 264 -1.08 15.75 -13.33
CA SER A 264 0.22 15.34 -13.85
C SER A 264 0.22 15.03 -15.35
N PRO A 265 1.27 15.44 -16.10
CA PRO A 265 1.51 14.97 -17.46
C PRO A 265 1.64 13.44 -17.53
N LEU A 266 1.31 12.82 -18.66
CA LEU A 266 1.20 11.36 -18.76
C LEU A 266 2.50 10.60 -18.48
N ASP A 267 3.63 11.09 -18.98
CA ASP A 267 4.92 10.43 -18.74
C ASP A 267 5.33 10.50 -17.26
N ASP A 268 4.96 11.60 -16.58
CA ASP A 268 5.20 11.81 -15.17
C ASP A 268 4.28 10.96 -14.28
N GLN A 269 3.07 10.62 -14.75
CA GLN A 269 2.21 9.63 -14.08
C GLN A 269 2.88 8.25 -14.01
N GLY A 270 3.57 7.85 -15.07
CA GLY A 270 4.38 6.63 -15.08
C GLY A 270 5.50 6.68 -14.04
N GLY A 271 6.22 7.81 -13.97
CA GLY A 271 7.26 8.04 -12.97
C GLY A 271 6.74 8.00 -11.53
N TYR A 272 5.60 8.64 -11.28
CA TYR A 272 4.91 8.57 -9.98
C TYR A 272 4.50 7.15 -9.63
N ALA A 273 3.93 6.40 -10.57
CA ALA A 273 3.55 5.01 -10.38
C ALA A 273 4.75 4.13 -10.00
N VAL A 274 5.92 4.35 -10.62
CA VAL A 274 7.17 3.65 -10.28
C VAL A 274 7.57 3.95 -8.84
N ALA A 275 7.64 5.23 -8.46
CA ALA A 275 8.03 5.64 -7.11
C ALA A 275 7.06 5.11 -6.05
N MET A 276 5.76 5.18 -6.30
CA MET A 276 4.72 4.61 -5.44
C MET A 276 4.86 3.09 -5.30
N ASN A 277 5.16 2.38 -6.38
CA ASN A 277 5.37 0.93 -6.36
C ASN A 277 6.59 0.54 -5.50
N TYR A 278 7.74 1.20 -5.69
CA TYR A 278 8.93 0.97 -4.85
C TYR A 278 8.68 1.32 -3.39
N GLY A 279 8.01 2.44 -3.14
CA GLY A 279 7.59 2.88 -1.81
C GLY A 279 6.74 1.86 -1.06
N SER A 280 5.67 1.38 -1.73
CA SER A 280 4.76 0.41 -1.16
C SER A 280 5.43 -0.94 -0.88
N LEU A 281 6.47 -1.31 -1.63
CA LEU A 281 7.20 -2.55 -1.43
C LEU A 281 7.92 -2.56 -0.08
N ILE A 282 8.64 -1.49 0.25
CA ILE A 282 9.33 -1.34 1.54
C ILE A 282 8.31 -1.36 2.67
N ALA A 283 7.20 -0.64 2.50
CA ALA A 283 6.09 -0.67 3.45
C ALA A 283 5.58 -2.09 3.70
N ARG A 284 5.33 -2.86 2.63
CA ARG A 284 4.72 -4.20 2.69
C ARG A 284 5.65 -5.30 3.17
N ILE A 285 6.95 -5.22 2.85
CA ILE A 285 7.95 -6.24 3.20
C ILE A 285 8.50 -6.00 4.60
N VAL A 286 8.74 -4.74 4.96
CA VAL A 286 9.46 -4.39 6.19
C VAL A 286 8.53 -3.80 7.24
N PHE A 287 7.81 -2.72 6.91
CA PHE A 287 7.07 -1.97 7.94
C PHE A 287 5.79 -2.69 8.37
N GLN A 288 5.00 -3.22 7.45
CA GLN A 288 3.72 -3.86 7.75
C GLN A 288 3.86 -5.04 8.74
N PRO A 289 4.74 -6.05 8.51
CA PRO A 289 4.91 -7.14 9.49
C PRO A 289 5.40 -6.64 10.85
N PHE A 290 6.21 -5.59 10.86
CA PHE A 290 6.73 -4.98 12.07
C PHE A 290 5.63 -4.23 12.84
N GLU A 291 4.80 -3.44 12.16
CA GLU A 291 3.65 -2.73 12.71
C GLU A 291 2.61 -3.70 13.28
N GLU A 292 2.29 -4.77 12.56
CA GLU A 292 1.38 -5.82 13.03
C GLU A 292 1.92 -6.50 14.29
N SER A 293 3.22 -6.77 14.34
CA SER A 293 3.86 -7.35 15.54
C SER A 293 3.81 -6.41 16.74
N LEU A 294 4.02 -5.11 16.53
CA LEU A 294 3.91 -4.09 17.59
C LEU A 294 2.47 -3.95 18.07
N LEU A 295 1.50 -3.89 17.15
CA LEU A 295 0.08 -3.83 17.45
C LEU A 295 -0.33 -5.02 18.33
N LEU A 296 0.04 -6.25 17.94
CA LEU A 296 -0.25 -7.46 18.71
C LEU A 296 0.36 -7.42 20.11
N TYR A 297 1.61 -6.95 20.24
CA TYR A 297 2.23 -6.82 21.55
C TYR A 297 1.51 -5.77 22.42
N TYR A 298 1.24 -4.59 21.88
CA TYR A 298 0.59 -3.52 22.63
C TYR A 298 -0.84 -3.88 23.03
N SER A 299 -1.59 -4.59 22.18
CA SER A 299 -2.95 -5.02 22.51
C SER A 299 -3.00 -6.04 23.65
N ASN A 300 -2.00 -6.91 23.75
CA ASN A 300 -1.96 -7.98 24.76
C ASN A 300 -1.22 -7.58 26.05
N SER A 301 -0.25 -6.69 25.94
CA SER A 301 0.66 -6.34 27.04
C SER A 301 0.71 -4.83 27.22
N LEU A 302 -0.44 -4.17 27.15
CA LEU A 302 -0.50 -2.72 27.26
C LEU A 302 0.04 -2.24 28.61
N SER A 303 -0.28 -2.91 29.71
CA SER A 303 0.11 -2.55 31.09
C SER A 303 1.56 -2.92 31.47
N SER A 304 2.27 -3.65 30.60
CA SER A 304 3.65 -4.10 30.83
C SER A 304 4.59 -2.93 31.13
N ALA A 305 5.59 -3.18 31.98
CA ALA A 305 6.66 -2.21 32.24
C ALA A 305 7.55 -2.02 30.99
N ALA A 306 7.62 -3.03 30.12
CA ALA A 306 8.40 -3.02 28.89
C ALA A 306 7.75 -2.22 27.74
N THR A 307 6.45 -1.88 27.83
CA THR A 307 5.72 -1.14 26.77
C THR A 307 6.34 0.21 26.44
N LEU A 308 6.67 1.03 27.45
CA LEU A 308 7.26 2.37 27.24
C LEU A 308 8.69 2.29 26.67
N PRO A 309 9.61 1.46 27.20
CA PRO A 309 10.91 1.24 26.59
C PRO A 309 10.82 0.72 25.16
N LEU A 310 9.90 -0.22 24.86
CA LEU A 310 9.69 -0.73 23.51
C LEU A 310 9.21 0.39 22.56
N PHE A 311 8.19 1.15 22.96
CA PHE A 311 7.69 2.28 22.16
C PHE A 311 8.78 3.34 21.90
N THR A 312 9.57 3.67 22.92
CA THR A 312 10.67 4.62 22.80
C THR A 312 11.74 4.12 21.82
N LEU A 313 12.12 2.84 21.94
CA LEU A 313 13.11 2.21 21.09
C LEU A 313 12.63 2.18 19.63
N THR A 314 11.38 1.79 19.37
CA THR A 314 10.87 1.67 17.99
C THR A 314 10.75 3.02 17.29
N ILE A 315 10.27 4.06 17.97
CA ILE A 315 10.29 5.42 17.44
C ILE A 315 11.72 5.88 17.12
N ARG A 316 12.66 5.61 18.03
CA ARG A 316 14.07 5.97 17.82
C ARG A 316 14.69 5.21 16.65
N LEU A 317 14.38 3.94 16.47
CA LEU A 317 14.79 3.14 15.31
C LEU A 317 14.23 3.72 14.00
N SER A 318 12.97 4.18 13.97
CA SER A 318 12.40 4.89 12.81
C SER A 318 13.14 6.22 12.53
N LEU A 319 13.55 6.96 13.55
CA LEU A 319 14.34 8.19 13.38
C LEU A 319 15.80 7.90 12.97
N TYR A 320 16.40 6.80 13.43
CA TYR A 320 17.70 6.34 12.92
C TYR A 320 17.61 5.94 11.46
N LEU A 321 16.54 5.25 11.05
CA LEU A 321 16.29 4.96 9.64
C LEU A 321 16.19 6.24 8.81
N SER A 322 15.46 7.25 9.29
CA SER A 322 15.40 8.57 8.66
C SER A 322 16.80 9.21 8.54
N THR A 323 17.61 9.12 9.59
CA THR A 323 18.98 9.66 9.63
C THR A 323 19.88 8.96 8.63
N ILE A 324 19.84 7.62 8.55
CA ILE A 324 20.58 6.82 7.57
C ILE A 324 20.16 7.25 6.15
N ILE A 325 18.86 7.26 5.86
CA ILE A 325 18.33 7.65 4.56
C ILE A 325 18.83 9.06 4.17
N ARG A 326 18.71 10.05 5.06
CA ARG A 326 19.15 11.43 4.80
C ARG A 326 20.67 11.58 4.64
N THR A 327 21.45 10.64 5.18
CA THR A 327 22.91 10.63 5.12
C THR A 327 23.42 10.02 3.82
N PHE A 328 22.87 8.87 3.43
CA PHE A 328 23.39 8.04 2.34
C PHE A 328 22.67 8.25 1.02
N VAL A 329 21.34 8.45 1.04
CA VAL A 329 20.57 8.54 -0.22
C VAL A 329 20.97 9.76 -1.05
N PRO A 330 20.97 11.01 -0.54
CA PRO A 330 21.28 12.16 -1.37
C PRO A 330 22.63 12.09 -2.12
N PRO A 331 23.76 11.72 -1.47
CA PRO A 331 25.04 11.65 -2.19
C PRO A 331 25.17 10.43 -3.10
N LEU A 332 24.51 9.30 -2.79
CA LEU A 332 24.63 8.06 -3.60
C LEU A 332 23.56 7.95 -4.68
N PHE A 333 22.45 8.69 -4.57
CA PHE A 333 21.31 8.58 -5.47
C PHE A 333 21.67 8.83 -6.95
N PRO A 334 22.47 9.85 -7.33
CA PRO A 334 22.87 10.03 -8.73
C PRO A 334 23.58 8.81 -9.33
N ALA A 335 24.41 8.13 -8.53
CA ALA A 335 25.15 6.94 -8.95
C ALA A 335 24.27 5.67 -8.98
N VAL A 336 23.23 5.59 -8.13
CA VAL A 336 22.38 4.40 -7.97
C VAL A 336 21.08 4.48 -8.78
N SER A 337 20.56 5.67 -9.05
CA SER A 337 19.33 5.87 -9.82
C SER A 337 19.34 5.19 -11.20
N PRO A 338 20.48 5.11 -11.95
CA PRO A 338 20.54 4.41 -13.22
C PRO A 338 20.28 2.90 -13.12
N LEU A 339 20.47 2.30 -11.94
CA LEU A 339 20.21 0.89 -11.64
C LEU A 339 18.74 0.66 -11.26
N LEU A 340 18.14 1.63 -10.55
CA LEU A 340 16.75 1.56 -10.09
C LEU A 340 15.76 1.92 -11.20
N LEU A 341 16.10 2.87 -12.06
CA LEU A 341 15.23 3.37 -13.12
C LEU A 341 15.75 2.95 -14.50
N PRO A 342 14.93 2.25 -15.31
CA PRO A 342 15.24 1.99 -16.71
C PRO A 342 15.51 3.29 -17.49
N ARG A 343 16.28 3.22 -18.58
CA ARG A 343 16.71 4.40 -19.35
C ARG A 343 15.54 5.31 -19.75
N GLN A 344 14.41 4.72 -20.15
CA GLN A 344 13.20 5.45 -20.55
C GLN A 344 12.54 6.30 -19.45
N TYR A 345 12.87 6.09 -18.18
CA TYR A 345 12.36 6.89 -17.05
C TYR A 345 13.37 7.95 -16.57
N ARG A 346 14.53 8.07 -17.19
CA ARG A 346 15.57 9.01 -16.73
C ARG A 346 15.27 10.45 -17.12
N ASP A 347 14.61 10.63 -18.27
CA ASP A 347 14.28 11.96 -18.82
C ASP A 347 12.91 12.47 -18.35
N THR A 348 12.20 11.69 -17.53
CA THR A 348 10.93 12.10 -16.89
C THR A 348 11.17 12.61 -15.46
N SER A 349 10.13 13.04 -14.76
CA SER A 349 10.20 13.38 -13.32
C SER A 349 10.49 12.18 -12.40
N ALA A 350 10.54 10.93 -12.90
CA ALA A 350 10.69 9.73 -12.08
C ALA A 350 11.91 9.74 -11.13
N PRO A 351 13.12 10.20 -11.53
CA PRO A 351 14.27 10.24 -10.63
C PRO A 351 14.07 11.23 -9.48
N SER A 352 13.47 12.38 -9.75
CA SER A 352 13.27 13.41 -8.74
C SER A 352 12.17 13.00 -7.74
N ILE A 353 11.06 12.44 -8.23
CA ILE A 353 10.01 11.83 -7.39
C ILE A 353 10.58 10.69 -6.55
N LEU A 354 11.35 9.77 -7.14
CA LEU A 354 11.92 8.64 -6.42
C LEU A 354 12.88 9.11 -5.31
N ASN A 355 13.71 10.12 -5.58
CA ASN A 355 14.58 10.72 -4.57
C ASN A 355 13.76 11.31 -3.41
N LEU A 356 12.71 12.07 -3.71
CA LEU A 356 11.84 12.65 -2.68
C LEU A 356 11.10 11.57 -1.88
N TYR A 357 10.63 10.53 -2.56
CA TYR A 357 9.94 9.40 -1.95
C TYR A 357 10.87 8.65 -0.98
N LEU A 358 12.10 8.34 -1.41
CA LEU A 358 13.11 7.71 -0.59
C LEU A 358 13.51 8.59 0.60
N THR A 359 13.77 9.87 0.38
CA THR A 359 14.36 10.77 1.39
C THR A 359 13.37 11.33 2.39
N LEU A 360 12.08 11.42 2.06
CA LEU A 360 11.06 12.02 2.90
C LEU A 360 9.87 11.10 3.16
N TYR A 361 9.25 10.53 2.12
CA TYR A 361 8.03 9.76 2.28
C TYR A 361 8.24 8.47 3.08
N ILE A 362 9.27 7.67 2.77
CA ILE A 362 9.57 6.42 3.50
C ILE A 362 9.86 6.65 5.00
N PRO A 363 10.69 7.64 5.39
CA PRO A 363 10.84 8.01 6.79
C PRO A 363 9.53 8.38 7.49
N CYS A 364 8.69 9.20 6.86
CA CYS A 364 7.37 9.55 7.39
C CYS A 364 6.50 8.30 7.57
N LEU A 365 6.50 7.41 6.57
CA LEU A 365 5.72 6.18 6.59
C LEU A 365 6.11 5.26 7.74
N SER A 366 7.43 5.06 7.95
CA SER A 366 7.94 4.26 9.07
C SER A 366 7.50 4.83 10.42
N LEU A 367 7.64 6.15 10.61
CA LEU A 367 7.29 6.80 11.88
C LEU A 367 5.78 6.79 12.12
N ASN A 368 4.99 6.98 11.06
CA ASN A 368 3.53 6.91 11.11
C ASN A 368 3.05 5.53 11.54
N GLY A 369 3.54 4.47 10.90
CA GLY A 369 3.17 3.09 11.21
C GLY A 369 3.43 2.72 12.67
N VAL A 370 4.64 2.99 13.17
CA VAL A 370 5.01 2.70 14.57
C VAL A 370 4.15 3.47 15.57
N ALA A 371 3.89 4.75 15.31
CA ALA A 371 3.08 5.58 16.19
C ALA A 371 1.59 5.17 16.18
N GLU A 372 1.04 4.87 15.01
CA GLU A 372 -0.36 4.47 14.86
C GLU A 372 -0.65 3.06 15.37
N ALA A 373 0.31 2.13 15.31
CA ALA A 373 0.19 0.82 15.93
C ALA A 373 -0.08 0.93 17.44
N PHE A 374 0.64 1.83 18.14
CA PHE A 374 0.40 2.09 19.56
C PHE A 374 -0.96 2.75 19.81
N HIS A 375 -1.32 3.78 19.02
CA HIS A 375 -2.63 4.42 19.14
C HIS A 375 -3.75 3.40 18.99
N THR A 376 -3.71 2.59 17.95
CA THR A 376 -4.74 1.59 17.63
C THR A 376 -4.89 0.55 18.74
N ALA A 377 -3.79 0.10 19.35
CA ALA A 377 -3.85 -0.83 20.49
C ALA A 377 -4.38 -0.21 21.80
N SER A 378 -4.14 1.07 22.02
CA SER A 378 -4.39 1.74 23.32
C SER A 378 -5.63 2.62 23.35
N ALA A 379 -6.25 2.90 22.20
CA ALA A 379 -7.33 3.87 22.09
C ALA A 379 -8.69 3.31 22.56
N ASP A 380 -9.42 4.12 23.33
CA ASP A 380 -10.83 3.88 23.66
C ASP A 380 -11.76 4.28 22.49
N PRO A 381 -13.05 3.88 22.50
CA PRO A 381 -14.00 4.21 21.42
C PRO A 381 -14.15 5.72 21.15
N GLY A 382 -14.02 6.57 22.17
CA GLY A 382 -14.05 8.02 22.02
C GLY A 382 -12.79 8.57 21.34
N GLN A 383 -11.63 7.98 21.61
CA GLN A 383 -10.35 8.31 20.99
C GLN A 383 -10.27 7.82 19.54
N VAL A 384 -10.86 6.67 19.22
CA VAL A 384 -11.03 6.20 17.83
C VAL A 384 -11.90 7.18 17.03
N LYS A 385 -13.03 7.65 17.59
CA LYS A 385 -13.84 8.70 16.96
C LYS A 385 -13.07 10.01 16.78
N ARG A 386 -12.19 10.35 17.73
CA ARG A 386 -11.31 11.52 17.64
C ARG A 386 -10.26 11.36 16.55
N GLN A 387 -9.66 10.18 16.41
CA GLN A 387 -8.71 9.85 15.34
C GLN A 387 -9.34 10.03 13.96
N ALA A 388 -10.59 9.57 13.77
CA ALA A 388 -11.31 9.75 12.50
C ALA A 388 -11.41 11.24 12.08
N ARG A 389 -11.64 12.15 13.05
CA ARG A 389 -11.62 13.61 12.77
C ARG A 389 -10.24 14.11 12.37
N TRP A 390 -9.17 13.59 12.99
CA TRP A 390 -7.80 13.92 12.60
C TRP A 390 -7.40 13.34 11.24
N MET A 391 -7.97 12.19 10.84
CA MET A 391 -7.81 11.66 9.49
C MET A 391 -8.43 12.61 8.46
N ILE A 392 -9.64 13.11 8.70
CA ILE A 392 -10.28 14.13 7.84
C ILE A 392 -9.42 15.41 7.77
N ALA A 393 -8.91 15.88 8.91
CA ALA A 393 -8.01 17.03 8.96
C ALA A 393 -6.72 16.81 8.16
N SER A 394 -6.16 15.59 8.20
CA SER A 394 -4.98 15.24 7.40
C SER A 394 -5.26 15.27 5.90
N SER A 395 -6.44 14.83 5.45
CA SER A 395 -6.87 14.94 4.05
C SER A 395 -7.10 16.40 3.63
N GLY A 396 -7.64 17.23 4.54
CA GLY A 396 -7.75 18.67 4.32
C GLY A 396 -6.38 19.34 4.15
N MET A 397 -5.39 18.94 4.96
CA MET A 397 -4.01 19.41 4.84
C MET A 397 -3.35 18.96 3.53
N PHE A 398 -3.57 17.70 3.12
CA PHE A 398 -3.13 17.21 1.82
C PHE A 398 -3.64 18.11 0.69
N ALA A 399 -4.96 18.32 0.62
CA ALA A 399 -5.58 19.14 -0.41
C ALA A 399 -5.10 20.60 -0.36
N GLY A 400 -4.99 21.18 0.85
CA GLY A 400 -4.54 22.56 1.05
C GLY A 400 -3.09 22.79 0.64
N ILE A 401 -2.17 21.89 1.01
CA ILE A 401 -0.76 21.99 0.63
C ILE A 401 -0.58 21.72 -0.86
N LEU A 402 -1.29 20.73 -1.42
CA LEU A 402 -1.25 20.48 -2.85
C LEU A 402 -1.72 21.70 -3.65
N PHE A 403 -2.84 22.30 -3.24
CA PHE A 403 -3.35 23.53 -3.85
C PHE A 403 -2.33 24.67 -3.74
N LEU A 404 -1.79 24.89 -2.54
CA LEU A 404 -0.77 25.93 -2.31
C LEU A 404 0.46 25.73 -3.19
N LEU A 405 1.08 24.54 -3.16
CA LEU A 405 2.32 24.26 -3.88
C LEU A 405 2.15 24.30 -5.40
N THR A 406 0.97 23.90 -5.91
CA THR A 406 0.68 23.95 -7.36
C THR A 406 0.37 25.35 -7.89
N HIS A 407 0.00 26.30 -7.02
CA HIS A 407 -0.33 27.69 -7.39
C HIS A 407 0.78 28.69 -7.07
N LEU A 408 1.87 28.28 -6.42
CA LEU A 408 3.02 29.15 -6.18
C LEU A 408 3.77 29.42 -7.50
N PRO A 409 4.21 30.67 -7.75
CA PRO A 409 4.97 30.99 -8.95
C PRO A 409 6.33 30.29 -8.93
N PRO A 410 6.86 29.90 -10.11
CA PRO A 410 8.17 29.25 -10.23
C PRO A 410 9.26 30.14 -9.63
N GLN A 411 9.99 29.58 -8.66
CA GLN A 411 11.11 30.25 -8.00
C GLN A 411 12.41 29.73 -8.60
N TYR A 412 13.27 30.66 -9.01
CA TYR A 412 14.57 30.37 -9.59
C TYR A 412 15.66 30.88 -8.65
N ILE A 413 16.65 30.04 -8.32
CA ILE A 413 17.84 30.46 -7.61
C ILE A 413 19.01 30.47 -8.58
N SER A 414 19.76 31.57 -8.62
CA SER A 414 21.07 31.63 -9.24
C SER A 414 22.09 31.05 -8.27
N THR A 415 22.68 29.92 -8.63
CA THR A 415 23.92 29.48 -8.00
C THR A 415 25.06 30.30 -8.59
N ASN A 416 25.99 30.81 -7.76
CA ASN A 416 27.08 31.70 -8.15
C ASN A 416 27.77 31.23 -9.46
N GLY A 417 27.42 31.85 -10.60
CA GLY A 417 27.98 31.57 -11.92
C GLY A 417 27.41 30.37 -12.70
N GLY A 418 26.36 29.69 -12.19
CA GLY A 418 25.67 28.58 -12.87
C GLY A 418 24.31 28.97 -13.48
N PRO A 419 23.71 28.12 -14.33
CA PRO A 419 22.36 28.34 -14.85
C PRO A 419 21.35 28.39 -13.69
N PHE A 420 20.30 29.20 -13.85
CA PHE A 420 19.20 29.27 -12.89
C PHE A 420 18.60 27.87 -12.66
N GLN A 421 18.60 27.41 -11.41
CA GLN A 421 17.97 26.14 -11.05
C GLN A 421 16.54 26.43 -10.57
N LEU A 422 15.55 25.78 -11.20
CA LEU A 422 14.16 25.84 -10.77
C LEU A 422 14.05 25.14 -9.41
N LEU A 423 13.64 25.88 -8.39
CA LEU A 423 13.46 25.34 -7.03
C LEU A 423 12.03 24.89 -6.78
N THR A 424 11.06 25.34 -7.58
CA THR A 424 9.68 24.91 -7.40
C THR A 424 9.54 23.45 -7.74
N PRO A 425 9.02 22.64 -6.80
CA PRO A 425 8.79 21.23 -7.05
C PRO A 425 7.84 21.04 -8.25
N ASN A 426 8.08 20.00 -9.03
CA ASN A 426 7.15 19.59 -10.07
C ASN A 426 5.82 19.14 -9.43
N ARG A 427 4.75 19.05 -10.22
CA ARG A 427 3.39 18.74 -9.71
C ARG A 427 3.34 17.43 -8.92
N GLU A 428 4.12 16.45 -9.35
CA GLU A 428 4.25 15.12 -8.74
C GLU A 428 5.05 15.17 -7.43
N GLU A 429 6.05 16.03 -7.36
CA GLU A 429 6.78 16.29 -6.11
C GLU A 429 5.88 17.01 -5.10
N CYS A 430 5.06 17.96 -5.56
CA CYS A 430 4.03 18.61 -4.73
C CYS A 430 3.06 17.58 -4.13
N LEU A 431 2.67 16.56 -4.89
CA LEU A 431 1.83 15.45 -4.41
C LEU A 431 2.51 14.69 -3.28
N VAL A 432 3.77 14.26 -3.47
CA VAL A 432 4.52 13.54 -2.43
C VAL A 432 4.71 14.40 -1.18
N LEU A 433 5.02 15.70 -1.34
CA LEU A 433 5.14 16.65 -0.23
C LEU A 433 3.82 16.83 0.53
N ALA A 434 2.71 16.96 -0.19
CA ALA A 434 1.38 17.05 0.41
C ALA A 434 1.03 15.79 1.21
N SER A 435 1.29 14.60 0.66
CA SER A 435 1.06 13.33 1.37
C SER A 435 1.93 13.23 2.62
N CYS A 436 3.20 13.68 2.56
CA CYS A 436 4.08 13.73 3.73
C CYS A 436 3.52 14.66 4.81
N ALA A 437 3.03 15.85 4.44
CA ALA A 437 2.50 16.81 5.41
C ALA A 437 1.21 16.31 6.09
N ALA A 438 0.31 15.68 5.32
CA ALA A 438 -0.86 14.99 5.87
C ALA A 438 -0.45 13.88 6.86
N MET A 439 0.57 13.10 6.52
CA MET A 439 1.10 12.04 7.37
C MET A 439 1.74 12.58 8.66
N ILE A 440 2.39 13.75 8.61
CA ILE A 440 2.95 14.43 9.79
C ILE A 440 1.85 14.78 10.79
N ILE A 441 0.67 15.25 10.34
CA ILE A 441 -0.46 15.51 11.25
C ILE A 441 -0.86 14.24 12.00
N ARG A 442 -0.94 13.11 11.29
CA ARG A 442 -1.28 11.81 11.87
C ARG A 442 -0.23 11.36 12.90
N ILE A 443 1.05 11.50 12.56
CA ILE A 443 2.18 11.21 13.47
C ILE A 443 2.08 12.06 14.73
N VAL A 444 1.88 13.37 14.59
CA VAL A 444 1.78 14.29 15.74
C VAL A 444 0.61 13.93 16.65
N TYR A 445 -0.55 13.59 16.07
CA TYR A 445 -1.70 13.13 16.85
C TYR A 445 -1.41 11.84 17.61
N ALA A 446 -0.89 10.81 16.94
CA ALA A 446 -0.57 9.52 17.54
C ALA A 446 0.49 9.64 18.66
N LEU A 447 1.53 10.46 18.45
CA LEU A 447 2.54 10.73 19.48
C LEU A 447 1.98 11.51 20.68
N ARG A 448 1.07 12.47 20.45
CA ARG A 448 0.37 13.18 21.54
C ARG A 448 -0.50 12.23 22.36
N HIS A 449 -1.20 11.32 21.69
CA HIS A 449 -1.96 10.26 22.36
C HIS A 449 -1.06 9.35 23.19
N ALA A 450 0.07 8.89 22.64
CA ALA A 450 1.04 8.08 23.39
C ALA A 450 1.54 8.80 24.64
N LYS A 451 1.91 10.09 24.53
CA LYS A 451 2.32 10.90 25.68
C LYS A 451 1.23 11.01 26.74
N TRP A 452 -0.02 11.22 26.33
CA TRP A 452 -1.16 11.26 27.24
C TRP A 452 -1.34 9.91 27.95
N CYS A 453 -1.31 8.79 27.22
CA CYS A 453 -1.45 7.44 27.78
C CYS A 453 -0.36 7.13 28.81
N PHE A 454 0.89 7.47 28.53
CA PHE A 454 2.00 7.27 29.45
C PHE A 454 2.04 8.27 30.61
N SER A 455 1.39 9.44 30.52
CA SER A 455 1.36 10.41 31.63
C SER A 455 0.58 9.90 32.85
N PHE A 456 -0.35 8.96 32.67
CA PHE A 456 -1.05 8.31 33.77
C PHE A 456 -0.26 7.15 34.38
N ARG A 457 0.91 6.83 33.83
CA ARG A 457 1.78 5.77 34.35
C ARG A 457 2.93 6.35 35.17
N ARG A 458 3.49 5.51 36.05
CA ARG A 458 4.62 5.86 36.93
C ARG A 458 5.84 6.39 36.17
N SER A 459 6.01 6.02 34.91
CA SER A 459 7.04 6.50 33.99
C SER A 459 6.44 7.34 32.85
N SER A 460 6.72 8.64 32.86
CA SER A 460 6.25 9.57 31.82
C SER A 460 7.15 9.54 30.58
N LEU A 461 6.56 9.53 29.39
CA LEU A 461 7.29 9.68 28.13
C LEU A 461 7.93 11.07 28.01
N ARG A 462 9.25 11.12 27.79
CA ARG A 462 10.01 12.36 27.53
C ARG A 462 10.28 12.49 26.03
N TRP A 463 10.03 13.68 25.44
CA TRP A 463 10.29 13.89 24.01
C TRP A 463 11.76 13.69 23.63
N LEU A 464 12.69 14.12 24.51
CA LEU A 464 14.12 13.98 24.26
C LEU A 464 14.58 12.52 24.24
N SER A 465 13.86 11.59 24.90
CA SER A 465 14.24 10.17 24.85
C SER A 465 13.88 9.50 23.53
N LEU A 466 13.03 10.13 22.70
CA LEU A 466 12.72 9.64 21.36
C LEU A 466 13.81 9.98 20.35
N LEU A 467 14.56 11.06 20.57
CA LEU A 467 15.51 11.58 19.58
C LEU A 467 16.76 10.68 19.46
N PRO A 468 17.34 10.57 18.25
CA PRO A 468 18.66 9.98 18.05
C PRO A 468 19.73 10.65 18.91
N SER A 469 20.78 9.91 19.26
CA SER A 469 21.90 10.50 20.01
C SER A 469 22.63 11.57 19.18
N VAL A 470 23.06 12.64 19.85
CA VAL A 470 23.81 13.75 19.22
C VAL A 470 25.10 13.24 18.54
N LYS A 471 25.74 12.22 19.12
CA LYS A 471 26.94 11.59 18.55
C LYS A 471 26.65 10.95 17.19
N ILE A 472 25.52 10.24 17.07
CA ILE A 472 25.12 9.61 15.80
C ILE A 472 24.73 10.68 14.77
N MET A 473 24.04 11.75 15.17
CA MET A 473 23.76 12.88 14.28
C MET A 473 25.03 13.57 13.79
N GLY A 474 26.03 13.76 14.66
CA GLY A 474 27.33 14.32 14.28
C GLY A 474 28.08 13.40 13.30
N TRP A 475 28.14 12.10 13.58
CA TRP A 475 28.70 11.10 12.68
C TRP A 475 28.00 11.08 11.31
N ALA A 476 26.66 11.08 11.31
CA ALA A 476 25.85 11.13 10.09
C ALA A 476 26.12 12.39 9.26
N CYS A 477 26.28 13.54 9.90
CA CYS A 477 26.65 14.79 9.23
C CYS A 477 28.03 14.69 8.56
N LEU A 478 29.02 14.13 9.27
CA LEU A 478 30.36 13.90 8.73
C LEU A 478 30.33 12.95 7.53
N VAL A 479 29.65 11.81 7.65
CA VAL A 479 29.50 10.83 6.56
C VAL A 479 28.85 11.47 5.34
N ARG A 480 27.76 12.22 5.54
CA ARG A 480 27.07 12.93 4.45
C ARG A 480 27.99 13.93 3.75
N LEU A 481 28.82 14.65 4.51
CA LEU A 481 29.78 15.60 3.96
C LEU A 481 30.85 14.88 3.12
N VAL A 482 31.44 13.80 3.65
CA VAL A 482 32.47 13.01 2.94
C VAL A 482 31.91 12.41 1.65
N LEU A 483 30.77 11.73 1.71
CA LEU A 483 30.13 11.15 0.53
C LEU A 483 29.66 12.22 -0.45
N GLY A 484 29.18 13.36 0.05
CA GLY A 484 28.79 14.51 -0.77
C GLY A 484 29.96 15.09 -1.56
N LEU A 485 31.14 15.24 -0.93
CA LEU A 485 32.36 15.68 -1.61
C LEU A 485 32.83 14.67 -2.67
N LEU A 486 32.78 13.37 -2.36
CA LEU A 486 33.13 12.32 -3.32
C LEU A 486 32.17 12.30 -4.51
N ALA A 487 30.86 12.42 -4.27
CA ALA A 487 29.85 12.48 -5.34
C ALA A 487 30.00 13.75 -6.20
N ALA A 488 30.23 14.91 -5.57
CA ALA A 488 30.42 16.19 -6.25
C ALA A 488 31.70 16.25 -7.10
N SER A 489 32.69 15.38 -6.84
CA SER A 489 33.90 15.30 -7.64
C SER A 489 33.67 14.83 -9.09
N GLY A 490 32.49 14.25 -9.39
CA GLY A 490 32.14 13.70 -10.70
C GLY A 490 33.00 12.50 -11.14
N ARG A 491 33.91 12.01 -10.28
CA ARG A 491 34.81 10.89 -10.61
C ARG A 491 34.04 9.63 -10.94
N TRP A 492 32.92 9.40 -10.27
CA TRP A 492 32.06 8.22 -10.44
C TRP A 492 31.44 8.10 -11.84
N GLU A 493 31.38 9.18 -12.62
CA GLU A 493 30.88 9.17 -14.00
C GLU A 493 31.92 8.66 -15.01
N ARG A 494 33.22 8.67 -14.65
CA ARG A 494 34.33 8.37 -15.58
C ARG A 494 34.43 6.90 -15.93
N GLY A 495 33.94 6.00 -15.08
CA GLY A 495 34.10 4.56 -15.28
C GLY A 495 33.52 3.72 -14.14
N TRP A 496 33.41 2.41 -14.40
CA TRP A 496 32.87 1.45 -13.44
C TRP A 496 33.73 1.34 -12.17
N LYS A 497 35.04 1.54 -12.26
CA LYS A 497 35.96 1.46 -11.11
C LYS A 497 35.71 2.60 -10.13
N GLU A 498 35.59 3.82 -10.64
CA GLU A 498 35.34 5.03 -9.86
C GLU A 498 33.91 5.05 -9.31
N TRP A 499 32.95 4.50 -10.06
CA TRP A 499 31.60 4.24 -9.55
C TRP A 499 31.62 3.26 -8.37
N ALA A 500 32.36 2.14 -8.52
CA ALA A 500 32.50 1.14 -7.47
C ALA A 500 33.20 1.72 -6.23
N GLU A 501 34.19 2.61 -6.38
CA GLU A 501 34.84 3.32 -5.28
C GLU A 501 33.81 4.07 -4.42
N LEU A 502 32.95 4.89 -5.03
CA LEU A 502 31.91 5.64 -4.32
C LEU A 502 30.94 4.72 -3.57
N VAL A 503 30.48 3.65 -4.23
CA VAL A 503 29.53 2.70 -3.65
C VAL A 503 30.16 1.89 -2.52
N VAL A 504 31.41 1.44 -2.66
CA VAL A 504 32.13 0.69 -1.64
C VAL A 504 32.42 1.55 -0.41
N VAL A 505 32.88 2.80 -0.62
CA VAL A 505 33.08 3.76 0.49
C VAL A 505 31.76 4.03 1.21
N GLY A 506 30.68 4.25 0.46
CA GLY A 506 29.33 4.37 1.00
C GLY A 506 28.90 3.14 1.83
N GLY A 507 29.19 1.93 1.33
CA GLY A 507 28.89 0.68 2.02
C GLY A 507 29.67 0.51 3.34
N ILE A 508 30.97 0.78 3.34
CA ILE A 508 31.82 0.72 4.54
C ILE A 508 31.34 1.73 5.60
N MET A 509 31.08 2.98 5.20
CA MET A 509 30.54 3.99 6.10
C MET A 509 29.14 3.64 6.61
N GLY A 510 28.33 2.95 5.78
CA GLY A 510 27.03 2.41 6.16
C GLY A 510 27.14 1.38 7.29
N LEU A 511 28.02 0.38 7.13
CA LEU A 511 28.28 -0.63 8.17
C LEU A 511 28.81 0.00 9.46
N ALA A 512 29.72 0.97 9.37
CA ALA A 512 30.20 1.70 10.53
C ALA A 512 29.06 2.46 11.24
N THR A 513 28.18 3.11 10.49
CA THR A 513 27.00 3.82 11.02
C THR A 513 26.05 2.88 11.75
N LEU A 514 25.77 1.69 11.18
CA LEU A 514 24.97 0.65 11.85
C LEU A 514 25.66 0.15 13.13
N GLY A 515 26.99 0.01 13.12
CA GLY A 515 27.78 -0.32 14.30
C GLY A 515 27.61 0.71 15.42
N PHE A 516 27.72 2.00 15.11
CA PHE A 516 27.51 3.09 16.07
C PHE A 516 26.09 3.12 16.64
N ILE A 517 25.06 2.94 15.79
CA ILE A 517 23.67 2.83 16.24
C ILE A 517 23.49 1.62 17.15
N GLY A 518 24.04 0.46 16.76
CA GLY A 518 24.02 -0.76 17.56
C GLY A 518 24.66 -0.56 18.94
N GLN A 519 25.82 0.10 19.01
CA GLN A 519 26.48 0.42 20.27
C GLN A 519 25.66 1.36 21.16
N ALA A 520 25.00 2.36 20.58
CA ALA A 520 24.15 3.28 21.34
C ALA A 520 22.90 2.58 21.92
N GLU A 521 22.33 1.62 21.19
CA GLU A 521 21.07 0.98 21.56
C GLU A 521 21.23 -0.36 22.29
N ILE A 522 22.42 -0.97 22.30
CA ILE A 522 22.63 -2.32 22.86
C ILE A 522 22.23 -2.42 24.34
N GLY A 523 22.46 -1.36 25.12
CA GLY A 523 22.05 -1.30 26.53
C GLY A 523 20.53 -1.35 26.65
N HIS A 524 19.83 -0.45 25.95
CA HIS A 524 18.37 -0.40 25.93
C HIS A 524 17.72 -1.69 25.45
N ILE A 525 18.28 -2.34 24.42
CA ILE A 525 17.79 -3.62 23.91
C ILE A 525 17.99 -4.75 24.94
N LYS A 526 19.13 -4.78 25.64
CA LYS A 526 19.40 -5.78 26.69
C LYS A 526 18.45 -5.61 27.86
N ASP A 527 18.22 -4.38 28.31
CA ASP A 527 17.32 -4.08 29.42
C ASP A 527 15.87 -4.42 29.06
N LEU A 528 15.41 -4.01 27.87
CA LEU A 528 14.09 -4.39 27.35
C LEU A 528 13.90 -5.91 27.30
N ARG A 529 14.90 -6.64 26.80
CA ARG A 529 14.85 -8.11 26.73
C ARG A 529 14.77 -8.75 28.12
N ARG A 530 15.42 -8.16 29.13
CA ARG A 530 15.31 -8.64 30.53
C ARG A 530 13.91 -8.43 31.07
N MET A 531 13.31 -7.25 30.86
CA MET A 531 11.94 -6.94 31.30
C MET A 531 10.90 -7.85 30.64
N MET A 532 11.02 -8.10 29.34
CA MET A 532 10.10 -9.00 28.63
C MET A 532 10.26 -10.47 29.04
N LYS A 533 11.43 -10.86 29.58
CA LYS A 533 11.65 -12.22 30.07
C LYS A 533 11.08 -12.41 31.47
N SER A 534 11.23 -11.43 32.36
CA SER A 534 10.68 -11.50 33.72
C SER A 534 9.14 -11.58 33.69
N GLU A 535 8.50 -10.84 32.78
CA GLU A 535 7.03 -10.89 32.61
C GLU A 535 6.49 -12.19 32.02
N LYS A 536 7.33 -13.05 31.44
CA LYS A 536 6.91 -14.39 30.96
C LYS A 536 7.10 -15.49 32.00
N SER A 537 7.87 -15.21 33.06
CA SER A 537 8.13 -16.13 34.15
C SER A 537 7.22 -15.94 35.36
N GLU A 538 6.53 -14.79 35.41
CA GLU A 538 5.35 -14.53 36.26
C GLU A 538 4.09 -14.97 35.51
#